data_AF-A0A7C7VJC6-F1
#
_entry.id   AF-A0A7C7VJC6-F1
#
_cell.length_a   1.000
_cell.length_b   1.000
_cell.length_c   1.000
_cell.angle_alpha   90.00
_cell.angle_beta   90.00
_cell.angle_gamma   90.00
#
_symmetry.space_group_name_H-M   'P 1'
#
loop_
_entity.id
_entity.type
_entity.pdbx_description
1 polymer ?
#
loop_
_entity_poly.entity_id
_entity_poly.type
_entity_poly.pdbx_seq_one_letter_code
_entity_poly.pdbx_strand_id
1 'polypeptide(L)'
;MNREQIEQEFKKIDYELRFNKPDSVPYPPELVKRREFLLFAQVHLSNIVDAKSKKDRFSERFETEMYNKVMEIYYNWDQNERKLSRV
;
A
#
# COMPACT_ATOMS: atom_id res chain seq x y z
N MET A 1 -8.59 6.90 9.81
CA MET A 1 -9.28 7.00 8.50
C MET A 1 -10.77 6.73 8.69
N ASN A 2 -11.65 7.35 7.91
CA ASN A 2 -13.07 7.02 7.88
C ASN A 2 -13.36 5.93 6.82
N ARG A 3 -14.59 5.41 6.79
CA ARG A 3 -14.97 4.31 5.89
C ARG A 3 -14.84 4.68 4.41
N GLU A 4 -15.31 5.86 4.02
CA GLU A 4 -15.24 6.33 2.63
C GLU A 4 -13.79 6.45 2.15
N GLN A 5 -12.89 6.96 3.01
CA GLN A 5 -11.46 7.01 2.73
C GLN A 5 -10.89 5.62 2.49
N ILE A 6 -11.20 4.65 3.36
CA ILE A 6 -10.72 3.27 3.20
C ILE A 6 -11.20 2.66 1.87
N GLU A 7 -12.47 2.85 1.51
CA GLU A 7 -13.02 2.36 0.25
C GLU A 7 -12.36 3.02 -0.98
N GLN A 8 -12.05 4.32 -0.90
CA GLN A 8 -11.31 5.02 -1.95
C GLN A 8 -9.89 4.49 -2.09
N GLU A 9 -9.20 4.25 -0.99
CA GLU A 9 -7.84 3.69 -1.02
C GLU A 9 -7.82 2.27 -1.60
N PHE A 10 -8.77 1.41 -1.24
CA PHE A 10 -8.91 0.08 -1.88
C PHE A 10 -9.09 0.20 -3.39
N LYS A 11 -9.95 1.11 -3.86
CA LYS A 11 -10.17 1.32 -5.30
C LYS A 11 -8.91 1.78 -6.03
N LYS A 12 -8.13 2.67 -5.43
CA LYS A 12 -6.84 3.12 -5.98
C LYS A 12 -5.87 1.94 -6.11
N ILE A 13 -5.73 1.14 -5.06
CA ILE A 13 -4.80 -0.01 -5.09
C ILE A 13 -5.26 -1.07 -6.09
N ASP A 14 -6.57 -1.38 -6.13
CA ASP A 14 -7.12 -2.33 -7.11
C ASP A 14 -6.89 -1.85 -8.55
N TYR A 15 -6.99 -0.54 -8.79
CA TYR A 15 -6.66 0.04 -10.09
C TYR A 15 -5.20 -0.24 -10.47
N GLU A 16 -4.27 0.08 -9.58
CA GLU A 16 -2.83 -0.13 -9.80
C GLU A 16 -2.48 -1.61 -10.03
N LEU A 17 -3.13 -2.52 -9.30
CA LEU A 17 -2.84 -3.94 -9.39
C LEU A 17 -3.49 -4.60 -10.62
N ARG A 18 -4.73 -4.26 -10.96
CA ARG A 18 -5.51 -4.98 -11.98
C ARG A 18 -5.52 -4.32 -13.36
N PHE A 19 -5.44 -2.99 -13.39
CA PHE A 19 -5.61 -2.21 -14.62
C PHE A 19 -4.31 -1.56 -15.08
N ASN A 20 -3.51 -1.02 -14.15
CA ASN A 20 -2.17 -0.48 -14.45
C ASN A 20 -1.10 -1.58 -14.52
N LYS A 21 -1.35 -2.62 -15.33
CA LYS A 21 -0.42 -3.73 -15.52
C LYS A 21 0.55 -3.43 -16.68
N PRO A 22 1.85 -3.78 -16.56
CA PRO A 22 2.78 -3.72 -17.68
C PRO A 22 2.44 -4.76 -18.74
N ASP A 23 2.78 -4.46 -19.99
CA ASP A 23 2.56 -5.38 -21.13
C ASP A 23 3.61 -6.50 -21.21
N SER A 24 4.71 -6.41 -20.46
CA SER A 24 5.80 -7.38 -20.50
C SER A 24 5.69 -8.43 -19.40
N VAL A 25 5.99 -9.70 -19.71
CA VAL A 25 6.08 -10.80 -18.74
C VAL A 25 7.33 -11.61 -19.08
N PRO A 26 8.21 -11.97 -18.11
CA PRO A 26 8.10 -11.70 -16.67
C PRO A 26 8.28 -10.21 -16.31
N TYR A 27 7.66 -9.79 -15.21
CA TYR A 27 7.82 -8.43 -14.70
C TYR A 27 9.24 -8.19 -14.20
N PRO A 28 9.80 -6.98 -14.41
CA PRO A 28 11.05 -6.57 -13.78
C PRO A 28 10.95 -6.69 -12.24
N PRO A 29 12.00 -7.16 -11.53
CA PRO A 29 11.98 -7.32 -10.08
C PRO A 29 11.56 -6.08 -9.29
N GLU A 30 11.94 -4.90 -9.76
CA GLU A 30 11.60 -3.60 -9.15
C GLU A 30 10.08 -3.36 -9.20
N LEU A 31 9.46 -3.72 -10.32
CA LEU A 31 8.02 -3.63 -10.49
C LEU A 31 7.27 -4.66 -9.64
N VAL A 32 7.84 -5.87 -9.49
CA VAL A 32 7.31 -6.88 -8.56
C VAL A 32 7.30 -6.33 -7.14
N LYS A 33 8.43 -5.80 -6.65
CA LYS A 33 8.51 -5.20 -5.30
C LYS A 33 7.50 -4.08 -5.12
N ARG A 34 7.40 -3.16 -6.08
CA ARG A 34 6.42 -2.06 -6.02
C ARG A 34 4.98 -2.56 -5.89
N ARG A 35 4.63 -3.67 -6.55
CA ARG A 35 3.32 -4.31 -6.43
C ARG A 35 3.13 -5.05 -5.11
N GLU A 36 4.18 -5.62 -4.54
CA GLU A 36 4.15 -6.21 -3.19
C GLU A 36 3.82 -5.17 -2.12
N PHE A 37 4.37 -3.94 -2.23
CA PHE A 37 3.99 -2.85 -1.32
C PHE A 37 2.50 -2.51 -1.39
N LEU A 38 1.92 -2.49 -2.59
CA LEU A 38 0.48 -2.27 -2.76
C LEU A 38 -0.36 -3.40 -2.13
N LEU A 39 0.04 -4.65 -2.30
CA LEU A 39 -0.62 -5.79 -1.65
C LEU A 39 -0.52 -5.67 -0.12
N PHE A 40 0.63 -5.27 0.40
CA PHE A 40 0.83 -5.06 1.83
C PHE A 40 -0.04 -3.91 2.36
N ALA A 41 -0.23 -2.85 1.58
CA ALA A 41 -1.15 -1.77 1.90
C ALA A 41 -2.61 -2.25 2.01
N GLN A 42 -3.06 -3.18 1.15
CA GLN A 42 -4.41 -3.77 1.24
C GLN A 42 -4.62 -4.56 2.54
N VAL A 43 -3.57 -5.23 3.05
CA VAL A 43 -3.64 -5.94 4.33
C VAL A 43 -3.88 -4.94 5.47
N HIS A 44 -3.11 -3.85 5.53
CA HIS A 44 -3.31 -2.82 6.55
C HIS A 44 -4.70 -2.17 6.48
N LEU A 45 -5.20 -1.86 5.28
CA LEU A 45 -6.58 -1.36 5.12
C LEU A 45 -7.62 -2.35 5.67
N SER A 46 -7.43 -3.65 5.40
CA SER A 46 -8.32 -4.70 5.91
C SER A 46 -8.28 -4.78 7.44
N ASN A 47 -7.10 -4.68 8.04
CA ASN A 47 -6.93 -4.70 9.49
C ASN A 47 -7.54 -3.45 10.15
N ILE A 48 -7.47 -2.27 9.51
CA ILE A 48 -8.16 -1.06 9.99
C ILE A 48 -9.68 -1.29 10.05
N VAL A 49 -10.27 -1.92 9.02
CA VAL A 49 -11.71 -2.24 8.99
C VAL A 49 -12.07 -3.20 10.12
N ASP A 50 -11.28 -4.26 10.31
CA ASP A 50 -11.50 -5.23 11.37
C ASP A 50 -11.39 -4.60 12.77
N ALA A 51 -10.34 -3.82 13.02
CA ALA A 51 -10.12 -3.10 14.28
C ALA A 51 -11.28 -2.14 14.59
N LYS A 52 -11.79 -1.42 13.57
CA LYS A 52 -12.99 -0.57 13.71
C LYS A 52 -14.22 -1.37 14.10
N SER A 53 -14.44 -2.54 13.49
CA SER A 53 -15.58 -3.41 13.82
C SER A 53 -15.53 -3.87 15.28
N LYS A 54 -14.32 -4.15 15.78
CA LYS A 54 -14.03 -4.57 17.16
C LYS A 54 -13.94 -3.41 18.16
N LYS A 55 -13.99 -2.16 17.68
CA LYS A 55 -13.73 -0.94 18.46
C LYS A 55 -12.34 -0.92 19.12
N ASP A 56 -11.38 -1.62 18.53
CA ASP A 56 -9.99 -1.65 18.98
C ASP A 56 -9.23 -0.43 18.45
N ARG A 57 -9.12 0.60 19.31
CA ARG A 57 -8.46 1.86 18.94
C ARG A 57 -6.94 1.74 18.80
N PHE A 58 -6.32 0.80 19.50
CA PHE A 58 -4.87 0.65 19.44
C PHE A 58 -4.47 0.03 18.10
N SER A 59 -5.12 -1.06 17.72
CA SER A 59 -4.92 -1.70 16.41
C SER A 59 -5.31 -0.78 15.28
N GLU A 60 -6.44 -0.03 15.38
CA GLU A 60 -6.81 0.94 14.34
C GLU A 60 -5.69 1.95 14.09
N ARG A 61 -5.14 2.53 15.17
CA ARG A 61 -4.07 3.52 15.07
C ARG A 61 -2.80 2.92 14.48
N PHE A 62 -2.36 1.78 15.00
CA PHE A 62 -1.15 1.10 14.53
C PHE A 62 -1.25 0.77 13.04
N GLU A 63 -2.35 0.16 12.61
CA GLU A 63 -2.56 -0.24 11.21
C GLU A 63 -2.67 0.98 10.29
N THR A 64 -3.26 2.08 10.76
CA THR A 64 -3.28 3.36 10.02
C THR A 64 -1.87 3.93 9.84
N GLU A 65 -1.04 3.91 10.89
CA GLU A 65 0.36 4.37 10.80
C GLU A 65 1.18 3.48 9.85
N MET A 66 0.97 2.17 9.88
CA MET A 66 1.66 1.23 8.99
C MET A 66 1.22 1.38 7.53
N TYR A 67 -0.09 1.52 7.28
CA TYR A 67 -0.62 1.86 5.96
C TYR A 67 0.06 3.09 5.38
N ASN A 68 0.12 4.18 6.15
CA ASN A 68 0.73 5.43 5.70
C ASN A 68 2.21 5.26 5.36
N LYS A 69 2.99 4.53 6.17
CA LYS A 69 4.40 4.25 5.89
C LYS A 69 4.59 3.45 4.61
N VAL A 70 3.78 2.44 4.40
CA VAL A 70 3.81 1.61 3.17
C VAL A 70 3.52 2.47 1.94
N MET A 71 2.48 3.30 2.01
CA MET A 71 2.12 4.18 0.90
C MET A 71 3.14 5.30 0.68
N GLU A 72 3.78 5.82 1.73
CA GLU A 72 4.88 6.77 1.60
C GLU A 72 6.07 6.16 0.84
N ILE A 73 6.45 4.92 1.16
CA ILE A 73 7.49 4.19 0.43
C ILE A 73 7.09 4.01 -1.03
N TYR A 74 5.84 3.63 -1.28
CA TYR A 74 5.30 3.43 -2.63
C TYR A 74 5.32 4.71 -3.48
N TYR A 75 4.86 5.84 -2.93
CA TYR A 75 4.81 7.10 -3.68
C TYR A 75 6.19 7.73 -3.89
N ASN A 76 7.13 7.51 -2.97
CA ASN A 76 8.49 8.03 -3.05
C ASN A 76 9.48 7.05 -3.69
N TRP A 77 8.99 6.02 -4.40
CA TRP A 77 9.80 4.93 -4.95
C TRP A 77 11.06 5.41 -5.70
N ASP A 78 10.90 6.29 -6.68
CA ASP A 78 12.02 6.80 -7.51
C ASP A 78 13.04 7.61 -6.70
N GLN A 79 12.59 8.31 -5.64
CA GLN A 79 13.50 9.05 -4.76
C GLN A 79 14.25 8.12 -3.80
N ASN A 80 13.63 7.01 -3.40
CA ASN A 80 14.22 6.01 -2.53
C ASN A 80 15.25 5.13 -3.26
N GLU A 81 14.97 4.70 -4.49
CA GLU A 81 15.94 3.97 -5.32
C GLU A 81 17.20 4.80 -5.62
N ARG A 82 17.04 6.10 -5.86
CA ARG A 82 18.17 7.04 -6.07
C ARG A 82 19.03 7.26 -4.83
N LYS A 83 18.50 7.05 -3.62
CA LYS A 83 19.27 7.15 -2.37
C LYS A 83 20.06 5.86 -2.10
N LEU A 84 19.47 4.70 -2.38
CA LEU A 84 20.12 3.40 -2.18
C LEU A 84 21.25 3.12 -3.19
N SER A 85 21.15 3.68 -4.41
CA SER A 85 22.19 3.58 -5.44
C SER A 85 23.39 4.54 -5.25
N ARG A 86 23.38 5.37 -4.19
CA ARG A 86 24.46 6.31 -3.84
C ARG A 86 25.28 5.87 -2.63
N VAL A 87 25.04 4.68 -2.09
CA VAL A 87 25.76 4.04 -0.98
C VAL A 87 26.52 2.85 -1.53
#